data_AF-A0A2N2UVM3-F1
#
_entry.id   AF-A0A2N2UVM3-F1
#
_cell.length_a   1.000
_cell.length_b   1.000
_cell.length_c   1.000
_cell.angle_alpha   90.00
_cell.angle_beta   90.00
_cell.angle_gamma   90.00
#
_symmetry.space_group_name_H-M   'P 1'
#
loop_
_entity.id
_entity.type
_entity.pdbx_description
1 polymer ?
#
loop_
_entity_poly.entity_id
_entity_poly.type
_entity_poly.pdbx_seq_one_letter_code
_entity_poly.pdbx_strand_id
1 'polypeptide(L)'
;MDRVADTHRRELFASLRVLAVKLYRRNPREWKKGGYASLDAALDKLLDPRGGWRLPALEGKFGTDAILLSLNPDYPGDRVAAFISGLGGMLDAAFDHKTEFFLLDELDPQKLYNSARNIEIAAWKLASAKDANGNPLLLSNEVATPNQPANLSFEREFGKMIGNLDLLSHLIADKSNRTLAHVSQSLATAMFLPVVALR
;
A
#
# COMPACT_ATOMS: atom_id res chain seq x y z
N MET A 1 -20.35 1.08 14.59
CA MET A 1 -19.33 0.45 13.72
C MET A 1 -19.01 1.33 12.54
N ASP A 2 -20.02 1.93 11.93
CA ASP A 2 -19.93 2.87 10.81
C ASP A 2 -18.83 3.93 11.03
N ARG A 3 -18.97 4.73 12.10
CA ARG A 3 -17.96 5.73 12.51
C ARG A 3 -16.57 5.16 12.81
N VAL A 4 -16.49 3.90 13.24
CA VAL A 4 -15.23 3.21 13.51
C VAL A 4 -14.56 2.87 12.18
N ALA A 5 -15.28 2.21 11.26
CA ALA A 5 -14.79 1.90 9.91
C ALA A 5 -14.39 3.17 9.15
N ASP A 6 -15.20 4.24 9.20
CA ASP A 6 -14.86 5.54 8.61
C ASP A 6 -13.54 6.11 9.16
N THR A 7 -13.37 6.03 10.49
CA THR A 7 -12.17 6.54 11.16
C THR A 7 -10.94 5.71 10.77
N HIS A 8 -11.05 4.39 10.81
CA HIS A 8 -9.97 3.50 10.42
C HIS A 8 -9.56 3.72 8.95
N ARG A 9 -10.53 3.81 8.03
CA ARG A 9 -10.27 4.10 6.62
C ARG A 9 -9.57 5.45 6.45
N ARG A 10 -10.07 6.51 7.10
CA ARG A 10 -9.47 7.84 7.02
C ARG A 10 -8.01 7.84 7.48
N GLU A 11 -7.71 7.25 8.64
CA GLU A 11 -6.34 7.18 9.16
C GLU A 11 -5.43 6.32 8.26
N LEU A 12 -5.97 5.26 7.67
CA LEU A 12 -5.22 4.39 6.76
C LEU A 12 -4.78 5.13 5.49
N PHE A 13 -5.70 5.85 4.84
CA PHE A 13 -5.38 6.65 3.66
C PHE A 13 -4.54 7.89 3.99
N ALA A 14 -4.64 8.44 5.21
CA ALA A 14 -3.74 9.47 5.68
C ALA A 14 -2.28 8.96 5.77
N SER A 15 -2.06 7.76 6.34
CA SER A 15 -0.74 7.13 6.34
C SER A 15 -0.23 6.79 4.94
N LEU A 16 -1.10 6.31 4.03
CA LEU A 16 -0.72 6.07 2.63
C LEU A 16 -0.27 7.36 1.92
N ARG A 17 -0.96 8.49 2.16
CA ARG A 17 -0.56 9.81 1.65
C ARG A 17 0.82 10.22 2.19
N VAL A 18 1.08 10.05 3.49
CA VAL A 18 2.39 10.35 4.08
C VAL A 18 3.49 9.47 3.46
N LEU A 19 3.20 8.19 3.24
CA LEU A 19 4.13 7.27 2.57
C LEU A 19 4.45 7.72 1.14
N ALA A 20 3.44 8.14 0.37
CA ALA A 20 3.62 8.64 -1.00
C ALA A 20 4.54 9.87 -1.05
N VAL A 21 4.32 10.83 -0.15
CA VAL A 21 5.17 12.03 -0.03
C VAL A 21 6.62 11.63 0.29
N LYS A 22 6.82 10.73 1.25
CA LYS A 22 8.16 10.25 1.64
C LYS A 22 8.86 9.55 0.48
N LEU A 23 8.17 8.66 -0.23
CA LEU A 23 8.74 7.91 -1.36
C LEU A 23 9.15 8.82 -2.50
N TYR A 24 8.31 9.79 -2.90
CA TYR A 24 8.69 10.72 -3.95
C TYR A 24 9.83 11.66 -3.53
N ARG A 25 9.84 12.14 -2.28
CA ARG A 25 10.96 12.98 -1.78
C ARG A 25 12.27 12.21 -1.78
N ARG A 26 12.25 10.92 -1.46
CA ARG A 26 13.44 10.06 -1.51
C ARG A 26 13.81 9.64 -2.94
N ASN A 27 12.84 9.59 -3.84
CA ASN A 27 13.00 9.16 -5.24
C ASN A 27 12.50 10.22 -6.23
N PRO A 28 13.12 11.42 -6.29
CA PRO A 28 12.59 12.54 -7.06
C PRO A 28 12.64 12.32 -8.59
N ARG A 29 13.34 11.28 -9.07
CA ARG A 29 13.31 10.88 -10.47
C ARG A 29 11.97 10.29 -10.89
N GLU A 30 11.21 9.71 -9.96
CA GLU A 30 10.02 8.92 -10.30
C GLU A 30 8.86 9.81 -10.77
N TRP A 31 8.54 10.88 -10.03
CA TRP A 31 7.51 11.82 -10.48
C TRP A 31 7.89 12.55 -11.79
N LYS A 32 9.18 12.68 -12.10
CA LYS A 32 9.65 13.24 -13.38
C LYS A 32 9.35 12.31 -14.55
N LYS A 33 9.42 10.99 -14.36
CA LYS A 33 9.02 10.00 -15.38
C LYS A 33 7.54 10.12 -15.73
N GLY A 34 6.71 10.51 -14.75
CA GLY A 34 5.30 10.81 -14.96
C GLY A 34 5.02 12.12 -15.72
N GLY A 35 6.06 12.90 -16.06
CA GLY A 35 5.92 14.17 -16.77
C GLY A 35 5.35 15.32 -15.92
N TYR A 36 5.35 15.18 -14.60
CA TYR A 36 4.80 16.20 -13.70
C TYR A 36 5.76 17.39 -13.53
N ALA A 37 5.19 18.59 -13.45
CA ALA A 37 5.96 19.82 -13.25
C ALA A 37 6.51 19.97 -11.81
N SER A 38 5.90 19.28 -10.84
CA SER A 38 6.30 19.32 -9.44
C SER A 38 5.89 18.04 -8.70
N LEU A 39 6.45 17.85 -7.51
CA LEU A 39 6.01 16.83 -6.55
C LEU A 39 4.52 16.97 -6.24
N ASP A 40 4.05 18.19 -5.98
CA ASP A 40 2.66 18.44 -5.61
C ASP A 40 1.72 18.07 -6.76
N ALA A 41 2.06 18.40 -8.01
CA ALA A 41 1.28 18.00 -9.18
C ALA A 41 1.20 16.46 -9.34
N ALA A 42 2.28 15.75 -9.05
CA ALA A 42 2.30 14.29 -9.07
C ALA A 42 1.42 13.69 -7.96
N LEU A 43 1.47 14.26 -6.75
CA LEU A 43 0.66 13.84 -5.62
C LEU A 43 -0.83 14.10 -5.85
N ASP A 44 -1.18 15.29 -6.37
CA ASP A 44 -2.56 15.66 -6.67
C ASP A 44 -3.17 14.71 -7.70
N LYS A 45 -2.39 14.32 -8.73
CA LYS A 45 -2.87 13.35 -9.71
C LYS A 45 -2.97 11.93 -9.15
N LEU A 46 -1.98 11.50 -8.36
CA LEU A 46 -1.92 10.15 -7.79
C LEU A 46 -3.03 9.90 -6.75
N LEU A 47 -3.33 10.90 -5.93
CA LEU A 47 -4.27 10.80 -4.81
C LEU A 47 -5.67 11.32 -5.15
N ASP A 48 -5.94 11.65 -6.42
CA ASP A 48 -7.26 12.07 -6.87
C ASP A 48 -8.27 10.92 -6.70
N PRO A 49 -9.29 11.06 -5.83
CA PRO A 49 -10.25 9.99 -5.57
C PRO A 49 -11.02 9.58 -6.82
N ARG A 50 -11.17 10.47 -7.81
CA ARG A 50 -11.87 10.18 -9.08
C ARG A 50 -11.13 9.14 -9.92
N GLY A 51 -9.82 8.98 -9.72
CA GLY A 51 -9.03 7.97 -10.40
C GLY A 51 -9.26 6.55 -9.88
N GLY A 52 -9.84 6.38 -8.68
CA GLY A 52 -10.08 5.06 -8.08
C GLY A 52 -8.81 4.20 -8.01
N TRP A 53 -7.65 4.83 -7.79
CA TRP A 53 -6.32 4.19 -7.79
C TRP A 53 -5.94 3.49 -9.11
N ARG A 54 -6.62 3.83 -10.21
CA ARG A 54 -6.31 3.33 -11.55
C ARG A 54 -5.51 4.36 -12.31
N LEU A 55 -4.33 3.95 -12.77
CA LEU A 55 -3.47 4.77 -13.59
C LEU A 55 -3.38 4.14 -14.99
N PRO A 56 -3.67 4.89 -16.07
CA PRO A 56 -3.56 4.36 -17.43
C PRO A 56 -2.20 3.73 -17.75
N ALA A 57 -1.12 4.30 -17.18
CA ALA A 57 0.25 3.82 -17.34
C ALA A 57 0.53 2.41 -16.77
N LEU A 58 -0.40 1.83 -16.01
CA LEU A 58 -0.24 0.50 -15.42
C LEU A 58 -0.91 -0.59 -16.26
N GLU A 59 -1.45 -0.26 -17.44
CA GLU A 59 -1.98 -1.24 -18.40
C GLU A 59 -3.02 -2.21 -17.77
N GLY A 60 -3.88 -1.67 -16.91
CA GLY A 60 -4.92 -2.42 -16.24
C GLY A 60 -4.48 -3.18 -14.98
N LYS A 61 -3.18 -3.22 -14.66
CA LYS A 61 -2.68 -3.75 -13.38
C LYS A 61 -3.23 -2.92 -12.23
N PHE A 62 -3.69 -3.59 -11.18
CA PHE A 62 -4.40 -2.98 -10.05
C PHE A 62 -4.10 -3.74 -8.76
N GLY A 63 -4.16 -3.07 -7.62
CA GLY A 63 -3.90 -3.70 -6.33
C GLY A 63 -2.49 -4.27 -6.27
N THR A 64 -2.37 -5.51 -5.79
CA THR A 64 -1.10 -6.22 -5.62
C THR A 64 -0.33 -6.41 -6.93
N ASP A 65 -1.01 -6.48 -8.07
CA ASP A 65 -0.35 -6.58 -9.38
C ASP A 65 0.39 -5.29 -9.76
N ALA A 66 -0.16 -4.13 -9.41
CA ALA A 66 0.52 -2.84 -9.60
C ALA A 66 1.72 -2.69 -8.65
N ILE A 67 1.63 -3.27 -7.44
CA ILE A 67 2.78 -3.36 -6.53
C ILE A 67 3.90 -4.19 -7.18
N LEU A 68 3.58 -5.36 -7.73
CA LEU A 68 4.58 -6.20 -8.43
C LEU A 68 5.17 -5.49 -9.65
N LEU A 69 4.35 -4.82 -10.46
CA LEU A 69 4.82 -4.03 -11.60
C LEU A 69 5.82 -2.95 -11.17
N SER A 70 5.54 -2.24 -10.08
CA SER A 70 6.42 -1.18 -9.58
C SER A 70 7.80 -1.66 -9.12
N LEU A 71 7.92 -2.95 -8.81
CA LEU A 71 9.14 -3.62 -8.35
C LEU A 71 9.75 -4.54 -9.42
N ASN A 72 9.22 -4.53 -10.65
CA ASN A 72 9.83 -5.20 -11.79
C ASN A 72 11.00 -4.35 -12.32
N PRO A 73 12.24 -4.86 -12.41
CA PRO A 73 13.39 -4.11 -12.95
C PRO A 73 13.16 -3.48 -14.32
N ASP A 74 12.35 -4.12 -15.17
CA ASP A 74 12.09 -3.66 -16.54
C ASP A 74 11.00 -2.59 -16.65
N TYR A 75 10.28 -2.30 -15.56
CA TYR A 75 9.23 -1.28 -15.59
C TYR A 75 9.83 0.14 -15.70
N PRO A 76 9.58 0.86 -16.81
CA PRO A 76 10.22 2.15 -17.07
C PRO A 76 9.49 3.33 -16.43
N GLY A 77 8.23 3.12 -16.01
CA GLY A 77 7.34 4.16 -15.52
C GLY A 77 7.69 4.66 -14.11
N ASP A 78 6.79 5.51 -13.60
CA ASP A 78 6.85 6.02 -12.24
C ASP A 78 6.56 4.88 -11.24
N ARG A 79 7.62 4.39 -10.59
CA ARG A 79 7.55 3.30 -9.61
C ARG A 79 6.83 3.72 -8.35
N VAL A 80 6.94 4.98 -7.93
CA VAL A 80 6.23 5.46 -6.73
C VAL A 80 4.74 5.52 -7.00
N ALA A 81 4.33 6.05 -8.15
CA ALA A 81 2.93 6.06 -8.56
C ALA A 81 2.36 4.63 -8.64
N ALA A 82 3.09 3.70 -9.26
CA ALA A 82 2.67 2.30 -9.37
C ALA A 82 2.56 1.60 -8.00
N PHE A 83 3.55 1.79 -7.12
CA PHE A 83 3.55 1.17 -5.79
C PHE A 83 2.43 1.71 -4.90
N ILE A 84 2.27 3.04 -4.84
CA ILE A 84 1.25 3.69 -4.02
C ILE A 84 -0.16 3.43 -4.56
N SER A 85 -0.37 3.46 -5.89
CA SER A 85 -1.67 3.12 -6.47
C SER A 85 -2.00 1.64 -6.29
N GLY A 86 -1.00 0.75 -6.30
CA GLY A 86 -1.20 -0.66 -5.97
C GLY A 86 -1.64 -0.87 -4.51
N LEU A 87 -0.99 -0.21 -3.55
CA LEU A 87 -1.43 -0.22 -2.15
C LEU A 87 -2.81 0.40 -2.01
N GLY A 88 -3.02 1.59 -2.54
CA GLY A 88 -4.30 2.32 -2.45
C GLY A 88 -5.45 1.54 -3.07
N GLY A 89 -5.25 0.92 -4.22
CA GLY A 89 -6.27 0.09 -4.88
C GLY A 89 -6.59 -1.20 -4.13
N MET A 90 -5.59 -1.85 -3.54
CA MET A 90 -5.82 -3.01 -2.66
C MET A 90 -6.62 -2.60 -1.42
N LEU A 91 -6.23 -1.51 -0.76
CA LEU A 91 -6.93 -1.00 0.42
C LEU A 91 -8.35 -0.59 0.06
N ASP A 92 -8.54 0.12 -1.04
CA ASP A 92 -9.86 0.54 -1.51
C ASP A 92 -10.78 -0.66 -1.75
N ALA A 93 -10.27 -1.73 -2.35
CA ALA A 93 -10.99 -2.98 -2.53
C ALA A 93 -11.29 -3.72 -1.21
N ALA A 94 -10.41 -3.62 -0.20
CA ALA A 94 -10.66 -4.21 1.13
C ALA A 94 -11.84 -3.56 1.86
N PHE A 95 -12.13 -2.31 1.52
CA PHE A 95 -13.28 -1.54 1.99
C PHE A 95 -14.45 -1.55 0.97
N ASP A 96 -14.46 -2.49 0.03
CA ASP A 96 -15.47 -2.65 -1.03
C ASP A 96 -15.74 -1.36 -1.83
N HIS A 97 -14.69 -0.56 -2.05
CA HIS A 97 -14.73 0.73 -2.74
C HIS A 97 -15.62 1.79 -2.07
N LYS A 98 -16.01 1.58 -0.80
CA LYS A 98 -16.82 2.54 -0.03
C LYS A 98 -15.94 3.55 0.67
N THR A 99 -16.36 4.81 0.62
CA THR A 99 -15.72 5.93 1.33
C THR A 99 -16.40 6.28 2.65
N GLU A 100 -17.66 5.86 2.80
CA GLU A 100 -18.50 6.08 3.98
C GLU A 100 -19.25 4.78 4.29
N PHE A 101 -19.44 4.49 5.57
CA PHE A 101 -20.13 3.28 6.03
C PHE A 101 -21.46 3.62 6.70
N PHE A 102 -22.47 2.81 6.43
CA PHE A 102 -23.80 2.89 7.06
C PHE A 102 -24.12 1.59 7.82
N LEU A 103 -25.20 1.59 8.60
CA LEU A 103 -25.49 0.55 9.61
C LEU A 103 -25.55 -0.88 9.04
N LEU A 104 -25.98 -1.01 7.79
CA LEU A 104 -26.13 -2.29 7.08
C LEU A 104 -24.87 -2.70 6.30
N ASP A 105 -23.84 -1.86 6.26
CA ASP A 105 -22.60 -2.18 5.59
C ASP A 105 -21.79 -3.16 6.44
N GLU A 106 -21.42 -4.28 5.82
CA GLU A 106 -20.55 -5.28 6.40
C GLU A 106 -19.21 -5.27 5.67
N LEU A 107 -18.14 -5.11 6.42
CA LEU A 107 -16.78 -5.33 5.93
C LEU A 107 -16.43 -6.80 6.05
N ASP A 108 -15.63 -7.30 5.10
CA ASP A 108 -15.06 -8.63 5.20
C ASP A 108 -13.80 -8.58 6.08
N PRO A 109 -13.82 -9.18 7.30
CA PRO A 109 -12.67 -9.15 8.19
C PRO A 109 -11.46 -9.89 7.57
N GLN A 110 -11.67 -10.91 6.74
CA GLN A 110 -10.57 -11.62 6.08
C GLN A 110 -9.86 -10.74 5.06
N LYS A 111 -10.57 -9.89 4.30
CA LYS A 111 -9.94 -8.94 3.37
C LYS A 111 -9.06 -7.93 4.11
N LEU A 112 -9.49 -7.47 5.28
CA LEU A 112 -8.74 -6.54 6.13
C LEU A 112 -7.47 -7.20 6.67
N TYR A 113 -7.59 -8.42 7.23
CA TYR A 113 -6.45 -9.22 7.67
C TYR A 113 -5.45 -9.48 6.53
N ASN A 114 -5.95 -9.93 5.37
CA ASN A 114 -5.13 -10.20 4.19
C ASN A 114 -4.41 -8.93 3.71
N SER A 115 -5.07 -7.77 3.77
CA SER A 115 -4.46 -6.48 3.44
C SER A 115 -3.33 -6.12 4.39
N ALA A 116 -3.47 -6.37 5.69
CA ALA A 116 -2.40 -6.14 6.67
C ALA A 116 -1.15 -6.97 6.34
N ARG A 117 -1.34 -8.28 6.10
CA ARG A 117 -0.24 -9.17 5.67
C ARG A 117 0.36 -8.74 4.33
N ASN A 118 -0.46 -8.30 3.38
CA ASN A 118 0.02 -7.80 2.09
C ASN A 118 0.86 -6.53 2.23
N ILE A 119 0.57 -5.66 3.20
CA ILE A 119 1.42 -4.49 3.47
C ILE A 119 2.80 -4.93 3.98
N GLU A 120 2.89 -5.94 4.86
CA GLU A 120 4.19 -6.48 5.30
C GLU A 120 4.97 -7.06 4.12
N ILE A 121 4.30 -7.82 3.26
CA ILE A 121 4.91 -8.39 2.05
C ILE A 121 5.39 -7.28 1.12
N ALA A 122 4.59 -6.23 0.91
CA ALA A 122 4.94 -5.09 0.08
C ALA A 122 6.13 -4.31 0.65
N ALA A 123 6.19 -4.10 1.97
CA ALA A 123 7.30 -3.45 2.65
C ALA A 123 8.59 -4.25 2.50
N TRP A 124 8.53 -5.57 2.69
CA TRP A 124 9.69 -6.46 2.50
C TRP A 124 10.16 -6.50 1.05
N LYS A 125 9.23 -6.64 0.09
CA LYS A 125 9.56 -6.63 -1.35
C LYS A 125 10.16 -5.28 -1.76
N LEU A 126 9.63 -4.15 -1.27
CA LEU A 126 10.18 -2.82 -1.52
C LEU A 126 11.63 -2.70 -1.02
N ALA A 127 11.92 -3.19 0.18
CA ALA A 127 13.27 -3.15 0.76
C ALA A 127 14.26 -4.07 0.03
N SER A 128 13.76 -5.15 -0.58
CA SER A 128 14.58 -6.19 -1.20
C SER A 128 14.73 -6.04 -2.72
N ALA A 129 13.87 -5.26 -3.38
CA ALA A 129 13.84 -5.11 -4.83
C ALA A 129 15.06 -4.33 -5.36
N LYS A 130 15.84 -4.98 -6.22
CA LYS A 130 17.08 -4.45 -6.78
C LYS A 130 17.12 -4.55 -8.30
N ASP A 131 17.85 -3.64 -8.94
CA ASP A 131 18.20 -3.73 -10.34
C ASP A 131 19.31 -4.76 -10.60
N ALA A 132 19.67 -4.95 -11.87
CA ALA A 132 20.75 -5.86 -12.29
C ALA A 132 22.13 -5.51 -11.71
N ASN A 133 22.33 -4.26 -11.28
CA ASN A 133 23.57 -3.78 -10.65
C ASN A 133 23.53 -3.90 -9.11
N GLY A 134 22.44 -4.43 -8.54
CA GLY A 134 22.25 -4.58 -7.10
C GLY A 134 21.78 -3.30 -6.39
N ASN A 135 21.44 -2.23 -7.12
CA ASN A 135 20.90 -1.01 -6.52
C ASN A 135 19.41 -1.15 -6.22
N PRO A 136 18.89 -0.58 -5.12
CA PRO A 136 17.45 -0.58 -4.85
C PRO A 136 16.65 0.09 -5.99
N LEU A 137 15.54 -0.53 -6.39
CA LEU A 137 14.63 0.05 -7.39
C LEU A 137 13.93 1.32 -6.88
N LEU A 138 13.58 1.32 -5.59
CA LEU A 138 13.07 2.47 -4.85
C LEU A 138 13.82 2.58 -3.52
N LEU A 139 14.32 3.77 -3.22
CA LEU A 139 14.93 4.09 -1.94
C LEU A 139 13.82 4.27 -0.89
N SER A 140 13.94 3.57 0.24
CA SER A 140 12.97 3.62 1.34
C SER A 140 13.68 3.69 2.70
N ASN A 141 13.59 2.64 3.53
CA ASN A 141 14.30 2.56 4.81
C ASN A 141 15.82 2.52 4.59
N GLU A 142 16.56 3.05 5.57
CA GLU A 142 18.02 2.97 5.61
C GLU A 142 18.46 2.38 6.94
N VAL A 143 19.34 1.39 6.89
CA VAL A 143 20.00 0.86 8.08
C VAL A 143 20.99 1.88 8.64
N ALA A 144 21.25 1.83 9.94
CA ALA A 144 22.24 2.69 10.56
C ALA A 144 23.63 2.39 9.98
N THR A 145 24.43 3.45 9.80
CA THR A 145 25.86 3.37 9.51
C THR A 145 26.61 4.05 10.66
N PRO A 146 27.94 3.86 10.80
CA PRO A 146 28.72 4.53 11.83
C PRO A 146 28.55 6.07 11.87
N ASN A 147 28.21 6.68 10.73
CA ASN A 147 28.11 8.13 10.58
C ASN A 147 26.66 8.62 10.37
N GLN A 148 25.66 7.73 10.32
CA GLN A 148 24.27 8.12 10.06
C GLN A 148 23.29 7.18 10.79
N PRO A 149 22.34 7.71 11.58
CA PRO A 149 21.32 6.88 12.22
C PRO A 149 20.39 6.25 11.19
N ALA A 150 19.76 5.13 11.56
CA ALA A 150 18.78 4.45 10.72
C ALA A 150 17.59 5.37 10.39
N ASN A 151 17.14 5.34 9.14
CA ASN A 151 15.90 5.97 8.72
C ASN A 151 14.81 4.91 8.60
N LEU A 152 14.03 4.73 9.67
CA LEU A 152 12.88 3.81 9.73
C LEU A 152 11.55 4.54 9.58
N SER A 153 11.56 5.72 8.96
CA SER A 153 10.35 6.54 8.84
C SER A 153 9.32 5.97 7.86
N PHE A 154 9.72 5.11 6.92
CA PHE A 154 8.80 4.38 6.03
C PHE A 154 8.18 3.20 6.77
N GLU A 155 9.01 2.43 7.49
CA GLU A 155 8.56 1.33 8.35
C GLU A 155 7.47 1.79 9.33
N ARG A 156 7.62 2.99 9.89
CA ARG A 156 6.60 3.58 10.77
C ARG A 156 5.25 3.77 10.09
N GLU A 157 5.19 4.16 8.82
CA GLU A 157 3.91 4.28 8.11
C GLU A 157 3.33 2.92 7.75
N PHE A 158 4.16 1.95 7.35
CA PHE A 158 3.72 0.58 7.15
C PHE A 158 3.12 -0.02 8.44
N GLY A 159 3.82 0.09 9.56
CA GLY A 159 3.35 -0.41 10.86
C GLY A 159 2.05 0.22 11.33
N LYS A 160 1.84 1.53 11.12
CA LYS A 160 0.56 2.18 11.39
C LYS A 160 -0.58 1.58 10.57
N MET A 161 -0.36 1.36 9.27
CA MET A 161 -1.37 0.77 8.40
C MET A 161 -1.67 -0.69 8.76
N ILE A 162 -0.64 -1.49 9.05
CA ILE A 162 -0.77 -2.89 9.48
C ILE A 162 -1.58 -2.96 10.79
N GLY A 163 -1.19 -2.22 11.82
CA GLY A 163 -1.88 -2.23 13.11
C GLY A 163 -3.33 -1.72 13.03
N ASN A 164 -3.59 -0.72 12.17
CA ASN A 164 -4.94 -0.23 11.90
C ASN A 164 -5.83 -1.33 11.31
N LEU A 165 -5.34 -2.03 10.28
CA LEU A 165 -6.06 -3.10 9.60
C LEU A 165 -6.25 -4.33 10.49
N ASP A 166 -5.23 -4.75 11.24
CA ASP A 166 -5.31 -5.89 12.15
C ASP A 166 -6.36 -5.62 13.25
N LEU A 167 -6.34 -4.44 13.87
CA LEU A 167 -7.33 -4.06 14.88
C LEU A 167 -8.75 -4.03 14.30
N LEU A 168 -8.95 -3.40 13.14
CA LEU A 168 -10.26 -3.37 12.50
C LEU A 168 -10.74 -4.77 12.13
N SER A 169 -9.86 -5.61 11.59
CA SER A 169 -10.14 -7.01 11.25
C SER A 169 -10.68 -7.77 12.46
N HIS A 170 -10.01 -7.69 13.61
CA HIS A 170 -10.46 -8.32 14.86
C HIS A 170 -11.82 -7.79 15.32
N LEU A 171 -12.01 -6.46 15.33
CA LEU A 171 -13.28 -5.85 15.74
C LEU A 171 -14.46 -6.29 14.86
N ILE A 172 -14.25 -6.40 13.55
CA ILE A 172 -15.28 -6.86 12.60
C ILE A 172 -15.53 -8.37 12.75
N ALA A 173 -14.47 -9.18 12.90
CA ALA A 173 -14.57 -10.62 13.11
C ALA A 173 -15.36 -10.96 14.37
N ASP A 174 -15.04 -10.32 15.49
CA ASP A 174 -15.72 -10.50 16.78
C ASP A 174 -17.20 -10.12 16.69
N LYS A 175 -17.52 -8.97 16.08
CA LYS A 175 -18.91 -8.53 15.89
C LYS A 175 -19.71 -9.50 15.00
N SER A 176 -19.10 -9.99 13.93
CA SER A 176 -19.76 -10.86 12.95
C SER A 176 -19.70 -12.34 13.34
N ASN A 177 -19.09 -12.68 14.47
CA ASN A 177 -18.84 -14.04 14.93
C ASN A 177 -18.17 -14.91 13.84
N ARG A 178 -17.24 -14.30 13.08
CA ARG A 178 -16.46 -14.97 12.02
C ARG A 178 -15.06 -15.29 12.53
N THR A 179 -14.57 -16.49 12.21
CA THR A 179 -13.19 -16.88 12.49
C THR A 179 -12.24 -16.36 11.42
N LEU A 180 -11.12 -15.76 11.82
CA LEU A 180 -10.05 -15.35 10.91
C LEU A 180 -9.14 -16.53 10.57
N ALA A 181 -8.89 -16.75 9.29
CA ALA A 181 -7.86 -17.67 8.84
C ALA A 181 -6.50 -16.96 8.88
N HIS A 182 -5.68 -17.31 9.87
CA HIS A 182 -4.33 -16.79 10.00
C HIS A 182 -3.37 -17.48 9.03
N VAL A 183 -2.51 -16.70 8.38
CA VAL A 183 -1.48 -17.21 7.48
C VAL A 183 -0.11 -16.91 8.06
N SER A 184 0.73 -17.94 8.15
CA SER A 184 2.15 -17.81 8.49
C SER A 184 2.98 -18.22 7.27
N GLN A 185 3.71 -17.25 6.70
CA GLN A 185 4.60 -17.48 5.57
C GLN A 185 5.89 -16.68 5.74
N SER A 186 7.00 -17.22 5.25
CA SER A 186 8.26 -16.46 5.15
C SER A 186 8.08 -15.32 4.16
N LEU A 187 8.42 -14.08 4.56
CA LEU A 187 8.32 -12.91 3.69
C LEU A 187 9.14 -13.07 2.40
N ALA A 188 10.23 -13.84 2.44
CA ALA A 188 11.10 -14.09 1.30
C ALA A 188 10.40 -14.82 0.14
N THR A 189 9.47 -15.72 0.45
CA THR A 189 8.72 -16.52 -0.53
C THR A 189 7.25 -16.15 -0.57
N ALA A 190 6.83 -15.14 0.19
CA ALA A 190 5.44 -14.78 0.35
C ALA A 190 4.82 -14.30 -0.96
N MET A 191 3.64 -14.87 -1.24
CA MET A 191 2.73 -14.37 -2.26
C MET A 191 1.68 -13.48 -1.61
N PHE A 192 1.19 -12.50 -2.38
CA PHE A 192 0.10 -11.66 -1.92
C PHE A 192 -1.16 -12.50 -1.71
N LEU A 193 -1.82 -12.25 -0.58
CA LEU A 193 -3.09 -12.86 -0.19
C LEU A 193 -4.26 -12.21 -0.94
N PRO A 194 -5.35 -12.96 -1.19
CA PRO A 194 -6.48 -12.44 -1.94
C PRO A 194 -7.20 -11.31 -1.19
N VAL A 195 -7.46 -10.20 -1.87
CA VAL A 195 -8.24 -9.04 -1.38
C VAL A 195 -9.22 -8.58 -2.45
N VAL A 196 -8.73 -8.45 -3.68
CA VAL A 196 -9.54 -8.23 -4.87
C VAL A 196 -10.08 -9.58 -5.34
N ALA A 197 -11.38 -9.66 -5.66
CA ALA A 197 -11.94 -10.85 -6.27
C ALA A 197 -11.21 -11.15 -7.58
N LEU A 198 -10.79 -12.41 -7.77
CA LEU A 198 -10.29 -12.88 -9.05
C LEU A 198 -11.40 -12.64 -10.10
N ARG A 199 -11.09 -11.88 -11.16
CA ARG A 199 -11.96 -11.75 -12.33
C ARG A 199 -11.63 -12.85 -13.33
#